data_AF-A0AAD4EDF0-F1
#
_entry.id   AF-A0AAD4EDF0-F1
#
_cell.length_a   1.000
_cell.length_b   1.000
_cell.length_c   1.000
_cell.angle_alpha   90.00
_cell.angle_beta   90.00
_cell.angle_gamma   90.00
#
_symmetry.space_group_name_H-M   'P 1'
#
loop_
_entity.id
_entity.type
_entity.pdbx_description
1 polymer ?
#
loop_
_entity_poly.entity_id
_entity_poly.type
_entity_poly.pdbx_seq_one_letter_code
_entity_poly.pdbx_strand_id
1 'polypeptide(L)'
;MLSMNFLRQAARSARTFSTTSIARKDLVQDLYVKELKAYKPPVAAKDAHVGVVKNFSLPAVPKPPTLPVDLAAELTAYDATEPTKAEAEVTSSTVHAGEDVGKGADAFLGFLEADVKQAEVHH
;
A
#
# COMPACT_ATOMS: atom_id res chain seq x y z
N MET A 1 -17.83 -98.01 -50.35
CA MET A 1 -18.28 -97.74 -48.97
C MET A 1 -17.30 -96.76 -48.33
N LEU A 2 -17.84 -95.76 -47.63
CA LEU A 2 -17.21 -94.56 -47.06
C LEU A 2 -15.83 -94.77 -46.41
N SER A 3 -14.91 -93.83 -46.65
CA SER A 3 -13.88 -93.47 -45.68
C SER A 3 -14.02 -91.98 -45.36
N MET A 4 -14.43 -91.69 -44.13
CA MET A 4 -14.64 -90.34 -43.61
C MET A 4 -13.30 -89.80 -43.10
N ASN A 5 -12.77 -88.77 -43.75
CA ASN A 5 -11.64 -88.01 -43.20
C ASN A 5 -12.14 -87.12 -42.05
N PHE A 6 -12.10 -87.65 -40.83
CA PHE A 6 -12.25 -86.84 -39.62
C PHE A 6 -10.99 -86.00 -39.42
N LEU A 7 -11.07 -84.70 -39.72
CA LEU A 7 -10.08 -83.75 -39.22
C LEU A 7 -10.18 -83.72 -37.69
N ARG A 8 -9.23 -84.38 -37.02
CA ARG A 8 -8.95 -84.11 -35.60
C ARG A 8 -8.34 -82.71 -35.50
N GLN A 9 -9.19 -81.69 -35.39
CA GLN A 9 -8.76 -80.41 -34.82
C GLN A 9 -8.54 -80.65 -33.33
N ALA A 10 -7.30 -80.95 -32.93
CA ALA A 10 -6.93 -81.01 -31.53
C ALA A 10 -7.26 -79.63 -30.91
N ALA A 11 -8.24 -79.59 -30.00
CA ALA A 11 -8.45 -78.43 -29.15
C ALA A 11 -7.18 -78.24 -28.32
N ARG A 12 -6.30 -77.35 -28.78
CA ARG A 12 -5.14 -76.92 -28.01
C ARG A 12 -5.70 -76.15 -26.82
N SER A 13 -5.91 -76.84 -25.70
CA SER A 13 -6.14 -76.20 -24.41
C SER A 13 -4.85 -75.45 -24.08
N ALA A 14 -4.76 -74.21 -24.55
CA ALA A 14 -3.72 -73.29 -24.12
C ALA A 14 -4.03 -72.96 -22.66
N ARG A 15 -3.24 -73.52 -21.74
CA ARG A 15 -3.20 -73.05 -20.36
C ARG A 15 -2.59 -71.65 -20.41
N THR A 16 -3.42 -70.63 -20.55
CA THR A 16 -2.97 -69.24 -20.45
C THR A 16 -2.65 -68.97 -18.99
N PHE A 17 -1.39 -68.64 -18.70
CA PHE A 17 -1.05 -68.13 -17.38
C PHE A 17 -1.66 -66.74 -17.26
N SER A 18 -2.61 -66.59 -16.34
CA SER A 18 -3.11 -65.27 -15.95
C SER A 18 -2.01 -64.58 -15.16
N THR A 19 -1.10 -63.91 -15.85
CA THR A 19 -0.24 -62.91 -15.22
C THR A 19 -1.12 -61.70 -15.00
N THR A 20 -1.78 -61.62 -13.84
CA THR A 20 -2.34 -60.35 -13.41
C THR A 20 -1.16 -59.39 -13.42
N SER A 21 -1.17 -58.41 -14.31
CA SER A 21 -0.27 -57.28 -14.20
C SER A 21 -0.68 -56.55 -12.93
N ILE A 22 -0.21 -57.06 -11.78
CA ILE A 22 0.07 -56.19 -10.65
C ILE A 22 0.94 -55.12 -11.28
N ALA A 23 0.31 -53.97 -11.55
CA ALA A 23 0.98 -52.77 -11.97
C ALA A 23 2.22 -52.71 -11.09
N ARG A 24 3.41 -52.69 -11.70
CA ARG A 24 4.67 -52.63 -10.99
C ARG A 24 4.66 -51.32 -10.21
N LYS A 25 4.02 -51.32 -9.05
CA LYS A 25 3.90 -50.16 -8.18
C LYS A 25 5.29 -49.93 -7.65
N ASP A 26 5.75 -48.71 -7.85
CA ASP A 26 7.03 -48.29 -7.32
C ASP A 26 6.89 -48.22 -5.79
N LEU A 27 7.43 -49.24 -5.14
CA LEU A 27 7.39 -49.37 -3.68
C LEU A 27 8.08 -48.19 -3.01
N VAL A 28 9.10 -47.60 -3.64
CA VAL A 28 9.81 -46.43 -3.10
C VAL A 28 8.90 -45.21 -3.14
N GLN A 29 8.20 -45.01 -4.25
CA GLN A 29 7.23 -43.92 -4.40
C GLN A 29 6.09 -44.04 -3.40
N ASP A 30 5.53 -45.23 -3.24
CA ASP A 30 4.43 -45.48 -2.31
C ASP A 30 4.86 -45.26 -0.84
N LEU A 31 6.07 -45.68 -0.47
CA LEU A 31 6.63 -45.46 0.87
C LEU A 31 6.86 -43.97 1.13
N TYR A 32 7.44 -43.25 0.17
CA TYR A 32 7.66 -41.81 0.25
C TYR A 32 6.34 -41.04 0.45
N VAL A 33 5.32 -41.32 -0.38
CA VAL A 33 4.02 -40.65 -0.26
C VAL A 33 3.33 -40.98 1.07
N LYS A 34 3.51 -42.21 1.58
CA LYS A 34 2.98 -42.62 2.88
C LYS A 34 3.65 -41.83 4.02
N GLU A 35 4.96 -41.67 3.99
CA GLU A 35 5.70 -40.90 4.99
C GLU A 35 5.33 -39.42 4.95
N LEU A 36 5.23 -38.81 3.77
CA LEU A 36 4.78 -37.42 3.62
C LEU A 36 3.38 -37.20 4.20
N LYS A 37 2.45 -38.13 3.93
CA LYS A 37 1.07 -38.05 4.45
C LYS A 37 0.98 -38.32 5.94
N ALA A 38 1.86 -39.17 6.47
CA ALA A 38 1.94 -39.48 7.90
C ALA A 38 2.70 -38.41 8.69
N TYR A 39 3.47 -37.55 8.02
CA TYR A 39 4.25 -36.52 8.66
C TYR A 39 3.33 -35.47 9.29
N LYS A 40 3.41 -35.38 10.62
CA LYS A 40 2.81 -34.28 11.37
C LYS A 40 3.91 -33.23 11.62
N PRO A 41 3.78 -32.02 11.06
CA PRO A 41 4.75 -30.96 11.32
C PRO A 41 4.86 -30.71 12.83
N PRO A 42 6.08 -30.48 13.35
CA PRO A 42 6.23 -30.03 14.72
C PRO A 42 5.46 -28.73 14.89
N VAL A 43 4.76 -28.61 16.02
CA VAL A 43 3.98 -27.41 16.33
C VAL A 43 4.95 -26.22 16.34
N ALA A 44 4.68 -25.22 15.49
CA ALA A 44 5.48 -24.01 15.47
C ALA A 44 5.53 -23.44 16.90
N ALA A 45 6.74 -23.25 17.42
CA ALA A 45 6.91 -22.66 18.74
C ALA A 45 6.18 -21.31 18.76
N LYS A 46 5.50 -21.00 19.86
CA LYS A 46 4.75 -19.74 19.99
C LYS A 46 5.65 -18.53 19.73
N ASP A 47 6.94 -18.68 19.98
CA ASP A 47 7.98 -17.66 19.82
C ASP A 47 8.75 -17.76 18.49
N ALA A 48 8.24 -18.47 17.47
CA ALA A 48 8.91 -18.60 16.17
C ALA A 48 9.15 -17.25 15.45
N HIS A 49 8.52 -16.17 15.92
CA HIS A 49 8.70 -14.81 15.43
C HIS A 49 9.84 -14.04 16.12
N VAL A 50 10.32 -14.53 17.27
CA VAL A 50 11.39 -13.89 18.04
C VAL A 50 12.72 -14.06 17.31
N GLY A 51 13.30 -12.95 16.84
CA GLY A 51 14.58 -12.92 16.12
C GLY A 51 14.48 -12.93 14.60
N VAL A 52 13.31 -13.25 14.04
CA VAL A 52 13.03 -13.14 12.58
C VAL A 52 12.48 -11.76 12.23
N VAL A 53 11.67 -11.17 13.12
CA VAL A 53 11.03 -9.88 12.91
C VAL A 53 11.47 -8.91 14.00
N LYS A 54 11.66 -7.63 13.66
CA LYS A 54 11.92 -6.59 14.66
C LYS A 54 10.68 -6.42 15.55
N ASN A 55 10.89 -6.32 16.86
CA ASN A 55 9.80 -6.10 17.82
C ASN A 55 9.07 -4.80 17.50
N PHE A 56 7.76 -4.90 17.32
CA PHE A 56 6.91 -3.73 17.13
C PHE A 56 6.58 -3.12 18.49
N SER A 57 7.02 -1.87 18.70
CA SER A 57 6.65 -1.07 19.87
C SER A 57 5.82 0.11 19.39
N LEU A 58 4.64 0.28 19.99
CA LEU A 58 3.80 1.43 19.73
C LEU A 58 4.50 2.69 20.25
N PRO A 59 4.55 3.77 19.45
CA PRO A 59 5.09 5.04 19.94
C PRO A 59 4.27 5.53 21.13
N ALA A 60 4.93 6.20 22.07
CA ALA A 60 4.24 6.80 23.21
C ALA A 60 3.18 7.80 22.72
N VAL A 61 2.03 7.82 23.38
CA VAL A 61 0.93 8.75 23.09
C VAL A 61 1.48 10.17 23.18
N PRO A 62 1.25 11.03 22.16
CA PRO A 62 1.77 12.39 22.17
C PRO A 62 1.25 13.14 23.40
N LYS A 63 2.16 13.71 24.17
CA LYS A 63 1.79 14.56 25.31
C LYS A 63 1.16 15.84 24.75
N PRO A 64 -0.05 16.23 25.17
CA PRO A 64 -0.62 17.51 24.76
C PRO A 64 0.30 18.65 25.23
N PRO A 65 0.41 19.73 24.45
CA PRO A 65 1.22 20.88 24.86
C PRO A 65 0.69 21.41 26.20
N THR A 66 1.61 21.63 27.13
CA THR A 66 1.28 22.26 28.41
C THR A 66 0.96 23.72 28.14
N LEU A 67 -0.24 24.16 28.53
CA LEU A 67 -0.55 25.59 28.55
C LEU A 67 0.45 26.29 29.49
N PRO A 68 0.91 27.51 29.16
CA PRO A 68 1.71 28.30 30.08
C PRO A 68 0.93 28.47 31.38
N VAL A 69 1.61 28.32 32.51
CA VAL A 69 1.00 28.25 33.85
C VAL A 69 0.34 29.58 34.26
N ASP A 70 0.68 30.68 33.58
CA ASP A 70 0.23 32.03 33.92
C ASP A 70 -0.54 32.72 32.78
N LEU A 71 -1.60 32.05 32.31
CA LEU A 71 -2.55 32.63 31.35
C LEU A 71 -3.23 33.90 31.88
N ALA A 72 -3.33 34.05 33.21
CA ALA A 72 -3.97 35.20 33.83
C ALA A 72 -3.13 36.47 33.63
N ALA A 73 -1.81 36.42 33.88
CA ALA A 73 -0.94 37.56 33.64
C ALA A 73 -0.85 37.91 32.14
N GLU A 74 -0.74 36.91 31.28
CA GLU A 74 -0.71 37.11 29.82
C GLU A 74 -2.00 37.75 29.29
N LEU A 75 -3.17 37.34 29.81
CA LEU A 75 -4.45 37.93 29.43
C LEU A 75 -4.57 39.38 29.94
N THR A 76 -4.14 39.65 31.18
CA THR A 76 -4.13 41.03 31.70
C THR A 76 -3.18 41.95 30.93
N ALA A 77 -2.04 41.43 30.46
CA ALA A 77 -1.11 42.19 29.62
C ALA A 77 -1.70 42.45 28.22
N TYR A 78 -2.41 41.47 27.66
CA TYR A 78 -3.12 41.63 26.38
C TYR A 78 -4.23 42.67 26.49
N ASP A 79 -5.07 42.58 27.53
CA ASP A 79 -6.18 43.50 27.77
C ASP A 79 -5.70 44.93 28.08
N ALA A 80 -4.55 45.07 28.73
CA ALA A 80 -3.92 46.37 28.98
C ALA A 80 -3.28 46.98 27.71
N THR A 81 -3.04 46.18 26.68
CA THR A 81 -2.49 46.65 25.41
C THR A 81 -3.64 47.09 24.51
N GLU A 82 -4.07 48.35 24.64
CA GLU A 82 -4.99 48.93 23.67
C GLU A 82 -4.34 48.95 22.27
N PRO A 83 -5.04 48.51 21.20
CA PRO A 83 -4.53 48.67 19.85
C PRO A 83 -4.55 50.16 19.49
N THR A 84 -3.43 50.85 19.69
CA THR A 84 -3.22 52.14 19.06
C THR A 84 -3.27 51.92 17.55
N LYS A 85 -4.34 52.40 16.90
CA LYS A 85 -4.24 52.81 15.49
C LYS A 85 -3.07 53.78 15.46
N ALA A 86 -1.98 53.38 14.83
CA ALA A 86 -0.83 54.24 14.63
C ALA A 86 -1.33 55.61 14.14
N GLU A 87 -1.11 56.65 14.95
CA GLU A 87 -1.14 58.01 14.43
C GLU A 87 -0.12 58.04 13.30
N ALA A 88 -0.60 58.37 12.11
CA ALA A 88 0.23 58.47 10.92
C ALA A 88 1.22 59.63 11.12
N GLU A 89 2.40 59.35 11.68
CA GLU A 89 3.56 60.21 11.47
C GLU A 89 3.99 60.05 10.01
N VAL A 90 3.69 61.09 9.25
CA VAL A 90 4.26 61.34 7.93
C VAL A 90 5.74 61.64 8.14
N THR A 91 6.57 60.60 8.22
CA THR A 91 8.02 60.69 8.00
C THR A 91 8.39 59.80 6.85
N SER A 92 8.47 60.43 5.69
CA SER A 92 9.15 59.97 4.50
C SER A 92 10.58 59.50 4.83
N SER A 93 10.88 58.21 4.64
CA SER A 93 12.21 57.71 4.23
C SER A 93 12.23 56.20 3.90
N THR A 94 11.95 55.92 2.63
CA THR A 94 12.88 55.24 1.69
C THR A 94 13.38 53.81 2.01
N VAL A 95 12.49 52.84 2.00
CA VAL A 95 12.79 51.51 1.42
C VAL A 95 11.47 51.09 0.78
N HIS A 96 11.16 51.48 -0.45
CA HIS A 96 11.50 50.77 -1.66
C HIS A 96 11.44 51.74 -2.84
N ALA A 97 12.44 52.62 -2.95
CA ALA A 97 12.67 53.39 -4.16
C ALA A 97 13.47 52.51 -5.13
N GLY A 98 12.78 51.69 -5.93
CA GLY A 98 13.48 50.93 -6.97
C GLY A 98 12.81 49.71 -7.56
N GLU A 99 11.49 49.69 -7.77
CA GLU A 99 10.88 48.68 -8.63
C GLU A 99 10.04 49.37 -9.70
N ASP A 100 10.53 49.28 -10.95
CA ASP A 100 9.95 49.69 -12.24
C ASP A 100 8.57 50.36 -12.15
N VAL A 101 8.55 51.69 -12.34
CA VAL A 101 7.35 52.45 -12.70
C VAL A 101 6.80 51.84 -14.00
N GLY A 102 5.89 50.87 -13.86
CA GLY A 102 5.33 50.10 -14.98
C GLY A 102 5.23 48.59 -14.75
N LYS A 103 5.80 48.01 -13.68
CA LYS A 103 5.74 46.54 -13.42
C LYS A 103 5.42 46.14 -11.98
N GLY A 104 5.02 47.08 -11.13
CA GLY A 104 4.70 46.84 -9.72
C GLY A 104 3.20 46.82 -9.41
N ALA A 105 2.88 46.91 -8.11
CA ALA A 105 1.51 46.89 -7.58
C ALA A 105 0.58 47.91 -8.26
N ASP A 106 1.08 49.09 -8.64
CA ASP A 106 0.29 50.12 -9.32
C ASP A 106 -0.18 49.69 -10.72
N ALA A 107 0.61 48.89 -11.44
CA ALA A 107 0.21 48.34 -12.74
C ALA A 107 -0.85 47.24 -12.59
N PHE A 108 -0.78 46.47 -11.50
CA PHE A 108 -1.78 45.45 -11.18
C PHE A 108 -3.12 46.06 -10.76
N LEU A 109 -3.09 47.11 -9.93
CA LEU A 109 -4.30 47.86 -9.56
C LEU A 109 -4.94 48.51 -10.79
N GLY A 110 -4.16 49.13 -11.68
CA GLY A 110 -4.67 49.69 -12.92
C GLY A 110 -5.26 48.66 -13.88
N PHE A 111 -4.74 47.42 -13.90
CA PHE A 111 -5.35 46.32 -14.67
C PHE A 111 -6.69 45.86 -14.09
N LEU A 112 -6.83 45.82 -12.76
CA LEU A 112 -8.09 45.45 -12.10
C LEU A 112 -9.17 46.52 -12.24
N GLU A 113 -8.78 47.80 -12.25
CA GLU A 113 -9.70 48.92 -12.46
C GLU A 113 -10.07 49.14 -13.93
N ALA A 114 -9.31 48.57 -14.87
CA ALA A 114 -9.65 48.67 -16.27
C ALA A 114 -10.91 47.85 -16.60
N ASP A 115 -11.94 48.51 -17.15
CA ASP A 115 -13.14 47.84 -17.63
C ASP A 115 -12.80 46.74 -18.65
N VAL A 116 -13.39 45.56 -18.47
CA VAL A 116 -13.29 44.45 -19.44
C VAL A 116 -13.95 44.92 -20.74
N LYS A 117 -13.14 45.30 -21.72
CA LYS A 117 -13.64 45.57 -23.07
C LYS A 117 -14.33 44.30 -23.57
N GLN A 118 -15.66 44.35 -23.72
CA GLN A 118 -16.38 43.29 -24.43
C GLN A 118 -15.74 43.18 -25.82
N ALA A 119 -15.15 42.03 -26.12
CA ALA A 119 -14.63 41.75 -27.45
C ALA A 119 -15.80 41.91 -28.43
N GLU A 120 -15.67 42.81 -29.40
CA GLU A 120 -16.63 42.96 -30.49
C GLU A 120 -16.84 41.58 -31.12
N VAL A 121 -18.06 41.08 -31.04
CA VAL A 121 -18.49 39.84 -31.70
C VAL A 121 -18.40 40.12 -33.19
N HIS A 122 -17.35 39.62 -33.84
CA HIS A 122 -17.26 39.62 -35.30
C HIS A 122 -18.44 38.80 -35.86
N HIS A 123 -19.36 39.48 -36.54
CA HIS A 123 -20.19 38.90 -37.59
C HIS A 123 -19.44 38.96 -38.91
#